data_AF-A0A838HUU7-F1
#
_entry.id   AF-A0A838HUU7-F1
#
_cell.length_a   1.000
_cell.length_b   1.000
_cell.length_c   1.000
_cell.angle_alpha   90.00
_cell.angle_beta   90.00
_cell.angle_gamma   90.00
#
_symmetry.space_group_name_H-M   'P 1'
#
loop_
_entity.id
_entity.type
_entity.pdbx_description
1 polymer ?
#
loop_
_entity_poly.entity_id
_entity_poly.type
_entity_poly.pdbx_seq_one_letter_code
_entity_poly.pdbx_strand_id
1 'polypeptide(L)'
;AELWGRTTGADGDRLVLAGGYAPGAWTLALAGSPLAARSSAPVLLTAAAGLPPATAEYLAQLGYSDERHAAGWVLGDEVDVSDDVVGAAEALLG
;
A
#
# COMPACT_ATOMS: atom_id res chain seq x y z
N ALA A 1 -2.80 6.42 -24.88
CA ALA A 1 -2.66 6.72 -23.45
C ALA A 1 -3.23 5.54 -22.70
N GLU A 2 -2.41 4.77 -21.97
CA GLU A 2 -2.98 3.82 -21.00
C GLU A 2 -3.71 4.68 -19.95
N LEU A 3 -5.01 4.45 -19.79
CA LEU A 3 -5.88 5.26 -18.93
C LEU A 3 -5.49 5.15 -17.44
N TRP A 4 -4.71 4.12 -17.10
CA TRP A 4 -4.28 3.75 -15.76
C TRP A 4 -2.79 3.41 -15.80
N GLY A 5 -1.95 4.20 -15.14
CA GLY A 5 -0.54 3.83 -14.94
C GLY A 5 -0.46 2.62 -14.01
N ARG A 6 0.30 1.60 -14.40
CA ARG A 6 0.70 0.50 -13.51
C ARG A 6 1.95 0.95 -12.74
N THR A 7 2.04 0.68 -11.44
CA THR A 7 3.37 0.63 -10.80
C THR A 7 4.14 -0.50 -11.48
N THR A 8 5.37 -0.22 -11.88
CA THR A 8 6.21 -1.14 -12.64
C THR A 8 7.24 -1.83 -11.76
N GLY A 9 7.20 -1.65 -10.44
CA GLY A 9 8.28 -2.05 -9.55
C GLY A 9 9.57 -1.29 -9.86
N ALA A 10 9.45 -0.04 -10.28
CA ALA A 10 10.59 0.82 -10.55
C ALA A 10 11.17 1.33 -9.22
N ASP A 11 12.46 1.64 -9.21
CA ASP A 11 13.10 2.22 -8.03
C ASP A 11 12.46 3.59 -7.69
N GLY A 12 12.13 3.80 -6.42
CA GLY A 12 11.46 5.00 -5.93
C GLY A 12 9.94 5.01 -6.11
N ASP A 13 9.32 3.88 -6.48
CA ASP A 13 7.87 3.74 -6.53
C ASP A 13 7.24 4.03 -5.15
N ARG A 14 6.05 4.62 -5.18
CA ARG A 14 5.30 5.01 -3.97
C ARG A 14 4.05 4.15 -3.82
N LEU A 15 3.73 3.74 -2.60
CA LEU A 15 2.53 2.98 -2.26
C LEU A 15 1.75 3.71 -1.14
N VAL A 16 0.42 3.58 -1.13
CA VAL A 16 -0.43 4.07 -0.04
C VAL A 16 -1.12 2.87 0.61
N LEU A 17 -0.86 2.62 1.89
CA LEU A 17 -1.55 1.60 2.69
C LEU A 17 -2.66 2.26 3.50
N ALA A 18 -3.86 1.67 3.50
CA ALA A 18 -4.98 2.16 4.27
C ALA A 18 -5.89 1.02 4.72
N GLY A 19 -6.52 1.16 5.88
CA GLY A 19 -7.50 0.21 6.36
C GLY A 19 -8.74 0.17 5.45
N GLY A 20 -9.19 -1.02 5.06
CA GLY A 20 -10.34 -1.21 4.17
C GLY A 20 -11.52 -1.98 4.74
N TYR A 21 -11.29 -2.73 5.83
CA TYR A 21 -12.23 -3.78 6.29
C TYR A 21 -12.99 -3.41 7.56
N ALA A 22 -12.45 -2.54 8.41
CA ALA A 22 -13.14 -2.08 9.60
C ALA A 22 -14.18 -0.98 9.28
N PRO A 23 -15.26 -0.86 10.07
CA PRO A 23 -16.24 0.21 9.89
C PRO A 23 -15.58 1.59 9.97
N GLY A 24 -15.61 2.34 8.87
CA GLY A 24 -15.04 3.68 8.79
C GLY A 24 -13.57 3.74 8.34
N ALA A 25 -12.81 2.64 8.39
CA ALA A 25 -11.39 2.63 7.99
C ALA A 25 -11.19 3.04 6.52
N TRP A 26 -12.11 2.63 5.64
CA TRP A 26 -12.10 2.98 4.20
C TRP A 26 -12.15 4.49 3.92
N THR A 27 -12.60 5.31 4.88
CA THR A 27 -12.69 6.77 4.70
C THR A 27 -11.33 7.39 4.47
N LEU A 28 -10.27 6.83 5.07
CA LEU A 28 -8.90 7.30 4.87
C LEU A 28 -8.37 6.95 3.49
N ALA A 29 -8.69 5.76 2.97
CA ALA A 29 -8.37 5.39 1.60
C ALA A 29 -9.03 6.35 0.59
N LEU A 30 -10.29 6.73 0.84
CA LEU A 30 -11.00 7.71 0.03
C LEU A 30 -10.37 9.10 0.14
N ALA A 31 -10.10 9.59 1.35
CA ALA A 31 -9.48 10.89 1.59
C ALA A 31 -8.04 10.96 1.04
N GLY A 32 -7.32 9.83 1.02
CA GLY A 32 -5.97 9.68 0.49
C GLY A 32 -5.90 9.55 -1.03
N SER A 33 -7.03 9.43 -1.74
CA SER A 33 -7.04 9.24 -3.19
C SER A 33 -6.35 10.36 -3.98
N PRO A 34 -6.48 11.66 -3.64
CA PRO A 34 -5.70 12.72 -4.31
C PRO A 34 -4.19 12.63 -4.07
N LEU A 35 -3.77 12.15 -2.89
CA LEU A 35 -2.37 11.86 -2.56
C LEU A 35 -1.84 10.71 -3.43
N ALA A 36 -2.61 9.63 -3.55
CA ALA A 36 -2.27 8.51 -4.41
C ALA A 36 -2.12 8.94 -5.87
N ALA A 37 -3.12 9.69 -6.39
CA ALA A 37 -3.13 10.18 -7.76
C ALA A 37 -1.97 11.12 -8.09
N ARG A 38 -1.65 12.09 -7.20
CA ARG A 38 -0.53 13.02 -7.45
C ARG A 38 0.83 12.32 -7.47
N SER A 39 0.94 11.21 -6.74
CA SER A 39 2.20 10.48 -6.54
C SER A 39 2.30 9.22 -7.41
N SER A 40 1.35 9.01 -8.33
CA SER A 40 1.27 7.78 -9.15
C SER A 40 1.34 6.50 -8.31
N ALA A 41 0.80 6.55 -7.10
CA ALA A 41 0.87 5.48 -6.12
C ALA A 41 -0.45 4.70 -6.08
N PRO A 42 -0.45 3.36 -6.10
CA PRO A 42 -1.65 2.59 -5.83
C PRO A 42 -2.08 2.73 -4.36
N VAL A 43 -3.40 2.72 -4.13
CA VAL A 43 -3.98 2.56 -2.80
C VAL A 43 -4.20 1.08 -2.56
N LEU A 44 -3.55 0.54 -1.54
CA LEU A 44 -3.62 -0.85 -1.12
C LEU A 44 -4.39 -0.94 0.19
N LEU A 45 -5.43 -1.79 0.19
CA LEU A 45 -6.27 -1.98 1.35
C LEU A 45 -5.73 -3.09 2.25
N THR A 46 -5.72 -2.82 3.55
CA THR A 46 -5.32 -3.76 4.59
C THR A 46 -6.47 -3.98 5.59
N ALA A 47 -6.43 -5.09 6.31
CA ALA A 47 -7.21 -5.24 7.53
C ALA A 47 -6.38 -4.79 8.74
N ALA A 48 -7.04 -4.43 9.83
CA ALA A 48 -6.39 -3.88 11.02
C ALA A 48 -5.24 -4.76 11.54
N ALA A 49 -5.45 -6.08 11.61
CA ALA A 49 -4.49 -7.04 12.14
C ALA A 49 -4.03 -8.07 11.09
N GLY A 50 -4.15 -7.75 9.80
CA GLY A 50 -3.72 -8.68 8.77
C GLY A 50 -3.65 -8.09 7.37
N LEU A 51 -2.68 -8.56 6.61
CA LEU A 51 -2.55 -8.25 5.20
C LEU A 51 -3.42 -9.23 4.38
N PRO A 52 -4.42 -8.75 3.61
CA PRO A 52 -5.25 -9.63 2.79
C PRO A 52 -4.39 -10.38 1.75
N PRO A 53 -4.73 -11.64 1.40
CA PRO A 53 -3.95 -12.43 0.46
C PRO A 53 -3.70 -11.74 -0.88
N ALA A 54 -4.73 -11.09 -1.44
CA ALA A 54 -4.61 -10.36 -2.70
C ALA A 54 -3.60 -9.20 -2.62
N THR A 55 -3.55 -8.48 -1.49
CA THR A 55 -2.59 -7.39 -1.27
C THR A 55 -1.18 -7.95 -1.08
N ALA A 56 -1.04 -9.03 -0.32
CA ALA A 56 0.25 -9.70 -0.11
C ALA A 56 0.83 -10.25 -1.42
N GLU A 57 0.02 -10.94 -2.22
CA GLU A 57 0.42 -11.47 -3.53
C GLU A 57 0.83 -10.35 -4.49
N TYR A 58 0.12 -9.23 -4.47
CA TYR A 58 0.47 -8.07 -5.28
C TYR A 58 1.83 -7.49 -4.88
N LEU A 59 2.06 -7.25 -3.58
CA LEU A 59 3.33 -6.72 -3.07
C LEU A 59 4.51 -7.65 -3.41
N ALA A 60 4.33 -8.96 -3.22
CA ALA A 60 5.35 -9.96 -3.55
C ALA A 60 5.72 -9.99 -5.04
N GLN A 61 4.79 -9.62 -5.94
CA GLN A 61 5.02 -9.61 -7.38
C GLN A 61 5.76 -8.36 -7.89
N LEU A 62 5.86 -7.29 -7.10
CA LEU A 62 6.54 -6.06 -7.50
C LEU A 62 8.07 -6.25 -7.57
N GLY A 63 8.61 -7.22 -6.82
CA GLY A 63 9.99 -7.69 -6.95
C GLY A 63 11.05 -6.68 -6.51
N TYR A 64 10.71 -5.76 -5.61
CA TYR A 64 11.68 -4.85 -4.98
C TYR A 64 12.82 -5.63 -4.28
N SER A 65 13.97 -4.96 -4.11
CA SER A 65 15.21 -5.54 -3.59
C SER A 65 16.07 -4.46 -2.92
N ASP A 66 17.22 -4.87 -2.36
CA ASP A 66 18.25 -3.96 -1.85
C ASP A 66 18.69 -2.87 -2.85
N GLU A 67 18.47 -3.07 -4.16
CA GLU A 67 18.75 -2.08 -5.21
C GLU A 67 17.52 -1.38 -5.79
N ARG A 68 16.31 -1.84 -5.48
CA ARG A 68 15.03 -1.25 -5.95
C ARG A 68 14.09 -1.07 -4.78
N HIS A 69 13.96 0.17 -4.32
CA HIS A 69 13.26 0.47 -3.07
C HIS A 69 11.87 1.02 -3.36
N ALA A 70 10.90 0.59 -2.56
CA ALA A 70 9.60 1.21 -2.48
C ALA A 70 9.53 2.11 -1.24
N ALA A 71 8.77 3.21 -1.35
CA ALA A 71 8.41 4.02 -0.18
C ALA A 71 6.90 4.24 -0.16
N GLY A 72 6.38 4.82 0.92
CA GLY A 72 4.93 4.99 0.96
C GLY A 72 4.42 5.81 2.12
N TRP A 73 3.12 5.69 2.30
CA TRP A 73 2.38 6.27 3.40
C TRP A 73 1.41 5.24 3.96
N VAL A 74 1.32 5.18 5.29
CA VAL A 74 0.25 4.47 5.99
C VAL A 74 -0.77 5.53 6.40
N LEU A 75 -2.03 5.32 6.02
CA LEU A 75 -3.14 6.21 6.36
C LEU A 75 -3.99 5.55 7.44
N GLY A 76 -3.86 6.07 8.65
CA GLY A 76 -4.58 5.58 9.83
C GLY A 76 -3.70 5.58 11.06
N ASP A 77 -4.27 5.12 12.16
CA ASP A 77 -3.53 4.74 13.35
C ASP A 77 -3.40 3.21 13.44
N GLU A 78 -2.83 2.72 14.54
CA GLU A 78 -2.64 1.30 14.85
C GLU A 78 -3.95 0.48 14.84
N VAL A 79 -5.10 1.13 15.05
CA VAL A 79 -6.43 0.48 15.01
C VAL A 79 -6.87 0.25 13.57
N ASP A 80 -6.49 1.13 12.65
CA ASP A 80 -6.80 1.01 11.23
C ASP A 80 -5.81 0.09 10.50
N VAL A 81 -4.52 0.23 10.81
CA VAL A 81 -3.40 -0.54 10.24
C VAL A 81 -2.36 -0.77 11.32
N SER A 82 -2.24 -2.00 11.80
CA SER A 82 -1.26 -2.30 12.85
C SER A 82 0.19 -2.28 12.36
N ASP A 83 1.13 -2.03 13.26
CA ASP A 83 2.57 -2.11 13.03
C ASP A 83 2.98 -3.50 12.48
N ASP A 84 2.31 -4.56 12.93
CA ASP A 84 2.51 -5.92 12.39
C ASP A 84 2.16 -6.01 10.89
N VAL A 85 1.11 -5.31 10.45
CA VAL A 85 0.71 -5.27 9.04
C VAL A 85 1.67 -4.43 8.23
N VAL A 86 2.13 -3.31 8.78
CA VAL A 86 3.16 -2.47 8.14
C VAL A 86 4.44 -3.28 7.96
N GLY A 87 4.93 -3.95 9.01
CA GLY A 87 6.12 -4.79 8.95
C GLY A 87 5.96 -5.98 8.00
N ALA A 88 4.78 -6.60 7.92
CA ALA A 88 4.51 -7.66 6.95
C ALA A 88 4.53 -7.14 5.50
N ALA A 89 4.04 -5.92 5.26
CA ALA A 89 4.11 -5.29 3.94
C ALA A 89 5.55 -4.93 3.56
N GLU A 90 6.32 -4.35 4.48
CA GLU A 90 7.74 -4.03 4.29
C GLU A 90 8.55 -5.28 3.97
N ALA A 91 8.36 -6.38 4.72
CA ALA A 91 9.05 -7.63 4.47
C ALA A 91 8.79 -8.23 3.08
N LEU A 92 7.64 -7.93 2.45
CA LEU A 92 7.32 -8.36 1.08
C LEU A 92 7.93 -7.44 0.01
N LEU A 93 8.31 -6.22 0.38
CA LEU A 93 8.96 -5.23 -0.48
C LEU A 93 10.50 -5.33 -0.43
N GLY A 94 11.06 -6.25 0.37
CA GLY A 94 12.51 -6.42 0.50
C GLY A 94 13.16 -5.30 1.29
#